data_AF-A0A1I4I549-F1
#
_entry.id   AF-A0A1I4I549-F1
#
_cell.length_a   1.000
_cell.length_b   1.000
_cell.length_c   1.000
_cell.angle_alpha   90.00
_cell.angle_beta   90.00
_cell.angle_gamma   90.00
#
_symmetry.space_group_name_H-M   'P 1'
#
loop_
_entity.id
_entity.type
_entity.pdbx_description
1 polymer ?
#
loop_
_entity_poly.entity_id
_entity_poly.type
_entity_poly.pdbx_seq_one_letter_code
_entity_poly.pdbx_strand_id
1 'polypeptide(L)'
;MVSIFPFWMLMYVVIAILLYISSGIMFMGCYMPEQIYSIMKWNPLVQIVEWVRLGYEPNLPITIDYLYVLGWIFSAFTVGFLMDRYVVAR
;
A
#
# COMPACT_ATOMS: atom_id res chain seq x y z
N MET A 1 7.58 -17.87 -7.35
CA MET A 1 6.19 -17.47 -6.98
C MET A 1 5.13 -17.83 -8.03
N VAL A 2 5.42 -17.88 -9.34
CA VAL A 2 4.43 -18.26 -10.38
C VAL A 2 4.30 -19.78 -10.61
N SER A 3 5.33 -20.56 -10.27
CA SER A 3 5.37 -21.99 -10.62
C SER A 3 4.62 -22.92 -9.67
N ILE A 4 4.12 -22.44 -8.53
CA ILE A 4 3.59 -23.30 -7.46
C ILE A 4 2.07 -23.54 -7.65
N PHE A 5 1.30 -22.53 -8.06
CA PHE A 5 -0.14 -22.68 -8.40
C PHE A 5 -0.59 -21.51 -9.30
N PRO A 6 -1.18 -21.75 -10.50
CA PRO A 6 -1.63 -20.70 -11.41
C PRO A 6 -2.70 -19.78 -10.77
N PHE A 7 -3.44 -20.29 -9.78
CA PHE A 7 -4.42 -19.51 -9.01
C PHE A 7 -3.79 -18.39 -8.17
N TRP A 8 -2.54 -18.53 -7.72
CA TRP A 8 -1.87 -17.53 -6.89
C TRP A 8 -1.55 -16.26 -7.67
N MET A 9 -1.21 -16.40 -8.96
CA MET A 9 -0.99 -15.24 -9.84
C MET A 9 -2.27 -14.44 -10.03
N LEU A 10 -3.40 -15.12 -10.26
CA LEU A 10 -4.70 -14.45 -10.39
C LEU A 10 -5.06 -13.70 -9.11
N MET A 11 -4.90 -14.34 -7.95
CA MET A 11 -5.16 -13.72 -6.64
C MET A 11 -4.29 -12.47 -6.42
N TYR A 12 -2.99 -12.57 -6.73
CA TYR A 12 -2.07 -11.43 -6.64
C TYR A 12 -2.52 -10.26 -7.51
N VAL A 13 -2.89 -10.51 -8.77
CA VAL A 13 -3.34 -9.46 -9.70
C VAL A 13 -4.62 -8.80 -9.21
N VAL A 14 -5.60 -9.58 -8.74
CA VAL A 14 -6.86 -9.02 -8.21
C VAL A 14 -6.62 -8.17 -6.97
N ILE A 15 -5.79 -8.64 -6.03
CA ILE A 15 -5.44 -7.88 -4.82
C ILE A 15 -4.72 -6.58 -5.21
N ALA A 16 -3.77 -6.64 -6.15
CA ALA A 16 -3.06 -5.47 -6.63
C ALA A 16 -4.01 -4.41 -7.25
N ILE A 17 -4.98 -4.85 -8.05
CA ILE A 17 -5.99 -3.95 -8.65
C ILE A 17 -6.84 -3.29 -7.57
N LEU A 18 -7.34 -4.06 -6.60
CA LEU A 18 -8.15 -3.52 -5.49
C LEU A 18 -7.39 -2.52 -4.65
N LEU A 19 -6.12 -2.83 -4.35
CA LEU A 19 -5.21 -1.93 -3.66
C LEU A 19 -4.95 -0.65 -4.46
N TYR A 20 -4.80 -0.76 -5.78
CA TYR A 20 -4.57 0.39 -6.65
C TYR A 20 -5.79 1.32 -6.72
N ILE A 21 -7.00 0.77 -6.86
CA ILE A 21 -8.23 1.56 -6.90
C ILE A 21 -8.52 2.22 -5.54
N SER A 22 -8.27 1.51 -4.43
CA SER A 22 -8.48 2.02 -3.07
C SER A 22 -7.40 2.99 -2.57
N SER A 23 -6.27 3.11 -3.27
CA SER A 23 -5.14 3.96 -2.87
C SER A 23 -5.38 5.48 -3.00
N GLY A 24 -6.53 5.92 -3.53
CA GLY A 24 -6.77 7.35 -3.76
C GLY A 24 -5.89 7.95 -4.86
N ILE A 25 -5.32 7.14 -5.76
CA ILE A 25 -4.63 7.66 -6.94
C ILE A 25 -5.60 8.45 -7.83
N MET A 26 -6.84 7.97 -7.97
CA MET A 26 -7.87 8.65 -8.78
C MET A 26 -8.62 9.74 -8.03
N PHE A 27 -8.53 9.79 -6.69
CA PHE A 27 -9.29 10.73 -5.85
C PHE A 27 -8.35 11.48 -4.89
N MET A 28 -8.49 12.80 -4.82
CA MET A 28 -7.69 13.59 -3.90
C MET A 28 -8.20 13.39 -2.46
N GLY A 29 -7.53 12.54 -1.68
CA GLY A 29 -7.93 12.19 -0.30
C GLY A 29 -8.07 13.40 0.63
N CYS A 30 -7.24 14.43 0.43
CA CYS A 30 -7.26 15.66 1.24
C CYS A 30 -8.51 16.53 1.07
N TYR A 31 -9.34 16.31 0.03
CA TYR A 31 -10.61 17.01 -0.14
C TYR A 31 -11.82 16.20 0.36
N MET A 32 -11.60 15.00 0.90
CA MET A 32 -12.66 14.20 1.50
C MET A 32 -12.98 14.64 2.95
N PRO A 33 -14.19 14.35 3.44
CA PRO A 33 -14.54 14.53 4.85
C PRO A 33 -13.56 13.81 5.77
N GLU A 34 -13.25 14.42 6.92
CA GLU A 34 -12.25 13.94 7.87
C GLU A 34 -12.47 12.49 8.32
N GLN A 35 -13.74 12.06 8.43
CA GLN A 35 -14.11 10.70 8.77
C GLN A 35 -13.62 9.70 7.71
N ILE A 36 -13.85 10.00 6.43
CA ILE A 36 -13.43 9.13 5.32
C ILE A 36 -11.91 9.17 5.18
N TYR A 37 -11.32 10.35 5.34
CA TYR A 37 -9.87 10.54 5.29
C TYR A 37 -9.14 9.70 6.36
N SER A 38 -9.68 9.63 7.57
CA SER A 38 -9.12 8.81 8.66
C SER A 38 -9.12 7.31 8.33
N ILE A 39 -10.18 6.81 7.67
CA ILE A 39 -10.29 5.41 7.25
C ILE A 39 -9.31 5.12 6.12
N MET A 40 -9.19 6.03 5.14
CA MET A 40 -8.28 5.86 4.00
C MET A 40 -6.81 5.79 4.43
N LYS A 41 -6.42 6.52 5.48
CA LYS A 41 -5.05 6.49 6.02
C LYS A 41 -4.60 5.12 6.53
N TRP A 42 -5.51 4.19 6.83
CA TRP A 42 -5.13 2.82 7.19
C TRP A 42 -4.50 2.06 6.01
N ASN A 43 -4.76 2.46 4.77
CA ASN A 43 -4.09 1.87 3.62
C ASN A 43 -2.70 2.53 3.43
N PRO A 44 -1.58 1.80 3.54
CA PRO A 44 -0.25 2.36 3.36
C PRO A 44 -0.05 2.98 1.97
N LEU A 45 -0.76 2.50 0.95
CA LEU A 45 -0.65 3.03 -0.40
C LEU A 45 -1.20 4.45 -0.49
N VAL A 46 -2.26 4.78 0.25
CA VAL A 46 -2.79 6.16 0.31
C VAL A 46 -1.72 7.09 0.85
N GLN A 47 -1.05 6.70 1.95
CA GLN A 47 0.01 7.51 2.54
C GLN A 47 1.22 7.68 1.60
N ILE A 48 1.60 6.65 0.85
CA ILE A 48 2.70 6.73 -0.13
C ILE A 48 2.33 7.64 -1.31
N VAL A 49 1.11 7.54 -1.83
CA VAL A 49 0.64 8.39 -2.94
C VAL A 49 0.59 9.86 -2.51
N GLU A 50 0.09 10.12 -1.30
CA GLU A 50 0.08 11.44 -0.70
C GLU A 50 1.51 11.98 -0.45
N TRP A 51 2.44 11.11 -0.07
CA TRP A 51 3.85 11.47 0.07
C TRP A 51 4.47 11.94 -1.25
N VAL A 52 4.19 11.21 -2.34
CA VAL A 52 4.64 11.60 -3.68
C VAL A 52 3.99 12.93 -4.10
N ARG A 53 2.70 13.13 -3.82
CA ARG A 53 1.99 14.39 -4.12
C ARG A 53 2.56 15.59 -3.36
N LEU A 54 2.91 15.43 -2.08
CA LEU A 54 3.58 16.48 -1.31
C LEU A 54 4.94 16.89 -1.91
N GLY A 55 5.61 15.97 -2.60
CA GLY A 55 6.83 16.29 -3.35
C GLY A 55 6.59 17.23 -4.55
N TYR A 56 5.40 17.20 -5.15
CA TYR A 56 5.00 18.11 -6.22
C TYR A 56 4.36 19.40 -5.69
N GLU A 57 3.48 19.29 -4.70
CA GLU A 57 2.74 20.41 -4.09
C GLU A 57 2.85 20.35 -2.56
N PRO A 58 3.83 21.05 -1.96
CA PRO A 58 4.08 20.98 -0.51
C PRO A 58 3.05 21.72 0.35
N ASN A 59 2.19 22.55 -0.26
CA ASN A 59 1.18 23.33 0.46
C ASN A 59 -0.13 22.57 0.71
N LEU A 60 -0.22 21.29 0.32
CA LEU A 60 -1.41 20.48 0.55
C LEU A 60 -1.57 20.16 2.05
N PRO A 61 -2.79 20.22 2.62
CA PRO A 61 -3.06 19.91 4.02
C PRO A 61 -3.07 18.39 4.26
N ILE A 62 -1.95 17.73 3.94
CA ILE A 62 -1.76 16.29 4.02
C ILE A 62 -0.93 15.98 5.27
N THR A 63 -1.32 14.94 6.00
CA THR A 63 -0.58 14.46 7.17
C THR A 63 -0.20 13.00 6.97
N ILE A 64 1.10 12.71 7.02
CA ILE A 64 1.65 11.36 6.75
C ILE A 64 2.23 10.79 8.04
N ASP A 65 1.92 9.53 8.31
CA ASP A 65 2.54 8.78 9.40
C ASP A 65 3.68 7.92 8.84
N TYR A 66 4.89 8.48 8.89
CA TYR A 66 6.09 7.80 8.41
C TYR A 66 6.41 6.51 9.19
N LEU A 67 6.07 6.44 10.48
CA LEU A 67 6.33 5.26 11.29
C LEU A 67 5.44 4.10 10.84
N TYR A 68 4.16 4.38 10.59
CA TYR A 68 3.22 3.40 10.06
C TYR A 68 3.65 2.88 8.69
N VAL A 69 4.01 3.78 7.76
CA VAL A 69 4.45 3.40 6.40
C VAL A 69 5.72 2.55 6.45
N LEU A 70 6.73 3.00 7.19
CA LEU A 70 7.98 2.23 7.32
C LEU A 70 7.75 0.88 8.00
N GLY A 71 6.93 0.85 9.05
CA GLY A 71 6.55 -0.39 9.73
C GLY A 71 5.91 -1.40 8.78
N TRP A 72 5.01 -0.95 7.90
CA TRP A 72 4.38 -1.81 6.90
C TRP A 72 5.39 -2.28 5.83
N ILE A 73 6.28 -1.40 5.39
CA ILE A 73 7.33 -1.77 4.44
C ILE A 73 8.22 -2.87 5.04
N PHE A 74 8.72 -2.67 6.26
CA PHE A 74 9.60 -3.64 6.92
C PHE A 74 8.89 -4.97 7.20
N SER A 75 7.64 -4.96 7.65
CA SER A 75 6.93 -6.22 7.88
C SER A 75 6.61 -6.95 6.57
N ALA A 76 6.24 -6.25 5.49
CA ALA A 76 6.04 -6.85 4.18
C ALA A 76 7.34 -7.47 3.63
N PHE A 77 8.47 -6.77 3.74
CA PHE A 77 9.78 -7.32 3.36
C PHE A 77 10.15 -8.53 4.21
N THR A 78 9.96 -8.45 5.53
CA THR A 78 10.27 -9.56 6.44
C THR A 78 9.43 -10.80 6.11
N VAL A 79 8.12 -10.63 5.87
CA VAL A 79 7.24 -11.72 5.43
C VAL A 79 7.68 -12.29 4.09
N GLY A 80 8.02 -11.43 3.12
CA GLY A 80 8.53 -11.85 1.82
C GLY A 80 9.80 -12.71 1.93
N PHE A 81 10.78 -12.28 2.73
CA PHE A 81 12.00 -13.03 2.96
C PHE A 81 11.78 -14.33 3.73
N LEU A 82 10.90 -14.34 4.74
CA LEU A 82 10.55 -15.56 5.47
C LEU A 82 9.86 -16.57 4.55
N MET A 83 8.93 -16.12 3.70
CA MET A 83 8.27 -16.98 2.73
C MET A 83 9.27 -17.59 1.75
N ASP A 84 10.20 -16.81 1.23
CA ASP A 84 11.24 -17.31 0.33
C ASP A 84 12.11 -18.38 1.02
N ARG A 85 12.52 -18.12 2.27
CA ARG A 85 13.31 -19.03 3.10
C ARG A 85 12.62 -20.36 3.39
N TYR A 86 11.33 -20.35 3.72
CA TYR A 86 10.63 -21.55 4.23
C TYR A 86 9.79 -22.28 3.17
N VAL A 87 9.32 -21.60 2.13
CA VAL A 87 8.41 -22.16 1.12
C VAL A 87 9.14 -22.52 -0.18
N VAL A 88 10.17 -21.76 -0.59
CA VAL A 88 10.88 -21.99 -1.86
C VAL A 88 12.11 -22.89 -1.69
N ALA A 89 12.71 -22.94 -0.49
CA ALA A 89 13.86 -23.79 -0.19
C ALA A 89 13.50 -25.27 0.07
N ARG A 90 12.26 -25.70 -0.20
CA ARG A 90 11.83 -27.10 -0.25
C ARG A 90 11.33 -27.43 -1.65
#